data_AF-A0A969QVK8-F1
#
_entry.id   AF-A0A969QVK8-F1
#
_cell.length_a   1.000
_cell.length_b   1.000
_cell.length_c   1.000
_cell.angle_alpha   90.00
_cell.angle_beta   90.00
_cell.angle_gamma   90.00
#
_symmetry.space_group_name_H-M   'P 1'
#
loop_
_entity.id
_entity.type
_entity.pdbx_description
1 polymer ?
#
loop_
_entity_poly.entity_id
_entity_poly.type
_entity_poly.pdbx_seq_one_letter_code
_entity_poly.pdbx_strand_id
1 'polypeptide(L)' 'MAEGCSNQEIANRLFLSTGTVKSYSSRLFDKIGVRDRTQAVLHSLKTGLAAKLSAPARKT' A
#
# COMPACT_ATOMS: atom_id res chain seq x y z
N MET A 1 0.28 -1.57 -4.09
CA MET A 1 -1.18 -1.87 -4.07
C MET A 1 -1.95 -1.07 -5.12
N ALA A 2 -1.64 0.23 -5.29
CA ALA A 2 -2.30 1.13 -6.24
C ALA A 2 -2.13 0.71 -7.72
N GLU A 3 -1.07 -0.04 -8.05
CA GLU A 3 -0.83 -0.56 -9.40
C GLU A 3 -1.56 -1.90 -9.69
N GLY A 4 -2.43 -2.38 -8.80
CA GLY A 4 -3.17 -3.62 -8.99
C GLY A 4 -2.45 -4.92 -8.61
N CYS A 5 -1.16 -4.89 -8.23
CA CYS A 5 -0.42 -6.09 -7.82
C CYS A 5 -1.10 -6.87 -6.68
N SER A 6 -1.05 -8.21 -6.79
CA SER A 6 -1.46 -9.14 -5.74
C SER A 6 -0.48 -9.15 -4.57
N ASN A 7 -0.93 -9.56 -3.38
CA ASN A 7 -0.05 -9.73 -2.23
C ASN A 7 1.06 -10.77 -2.49
N GLN A 8 0.83 -11.70 -3.41
CA GLN A 8 1.82 -12.68 -3.86
C GLN A 8 2.91 -12.07 -4.74
N GLU A 9 2.57 -11.15 -5.65
CA GLU A 9 3.56 -10.40 -6.43
C GLU A 9 4.38 -9.47 -5.53
N ILE A 10 3.74 -8.82 -4.57
CA ILE A 10 4.44 -7.97 -3.58
C ILE A 10 5.40 -8.80 -2.74
N ALA A 11 4.94 -9.98 -2.28
CA ALA A 11 5.76 -10.95 -1.56
C ALA A 11 6.99 -11.37 -2.38
N ASN A 12 6.79 -11.75 -3.64
CA ASN A 12 7.89 -12.15 -4.53
C ASN A 12 8.88 -11.01 -4.81
N ARG A 13 8.39 -9.79 -5.08
CA ARG A 13 9.26 -8.63 -5.34
C ARG A 13 10.10 -8.22 -4.13
N LEU A 14 9.58 -8.44 -2.93
CA LEU A 14 10.24 -8.09 -1.67
C LEU A 14 10.95 -9.28 -1.01
N PHE A 15 10.93 -10.47 -1.63
CA PHE A 15 11.44 -11.72 -1.05
C PHE A 15 10.83 -12.04 0.33
N LEU A 16 9.55 -11.72 0.52
CA LEU A 16 8.81 -11.92 1.76
C LEU A 16 7.73 -12.99 1.60
N SER A 17 7.28 -13.61 2.69
CA SER A 17 6.08 -14.44 2.67
C SER A 17 4.81 -13.60 2.52
N THR A 18 3.78 -14.16 1.88
CA THR A 18 2.46 -13.52 1.74
C THR A 18 1.82 -13.19 3.08
N GLY A 19 2.05 -14.02 4.11
CA GLY A 19 1.65 -13.74 5.50
C GLY A 19 2.30 -12.47 6.04
N THR A 20 3.60 -12.29 5.82
CA THR A 20 4.35 -11.09 6.22
C THR A 20 3.81 -9.83 5.54
N VAL A 21 3.51 -9.91 4.24
CA VAL A 21 2.89 -8.80 3.49
C VAL A 21 1.51 -8.43 4.05
N LYS A 22 0.69 -9.43 4.42
CA LYS A 22 -0.61 -9.19 5.07
C LYS A 22 -0.44 -8.54 6.44
N SER A 23 0.49 -9.00 7.26
CA SER A 23 0.79 -8.40 8.56
C SER A 23 1.27 -6.96 8.43
N TYR A 24 2.15 -6.66 7.48
CA TYR A 24 2.59 -5.30 7.18
C TYR A 24 1.42 -4.41 6.75
N SER A 25 0.55 -4.93 5.87
CA SER A 25 -0.65 -4.20 5.41
C SER A 25 -1.59 -3.91 6.57
N SER A 26 -1.82 -4.88 7.46
CA SER A 26 -2.65 -4.71 8.65
C SER A 26 -2.09 -3.66 9.61
N ARG A 27 -0.78 -3.68 9.88
CA ARG A 27 -0.12 -2.65 10.71
C ARG A 27 -0.16 -1.27 10.05
N LEU A 28 -0.03 -1.21 8.72
CA LEU A 28 -0.18 0.04 7.98
C LEU A 28 -1.60 0.59 8.12
N PHE A 29 -2.60 -0.27 7.98
CA PHE A 29 -4.01 0.11 8.11
C PHE A 29 -4.33 0.62 9.51
N ASP A 30 -3.82 -0.06 10.54
CA ASP A 30 -3.93 0.39 11.93
C ASP A 30 -3.32 1.79 12.13
N LYS A 31 -2.12 2.01 11.58
CA LYS A 31 -1.42 3.30 11.68
C LYS A 31 -2.17 4.47 11.01
N ILE A 32 -2.95 4.20 9.96
CA ILE A 32 -3.77 5.21 9.27
C ILE A 32 -5.25 5.15 9.67
N GLY A 33 -5.61 4.34 10.68
CA GLY A 33 -6.96 4.23 11.20
C GLY A 33 -7.99 3.64 10.24
N VAL A 34 -7.57 2.83 9.26
CA VAL A 34 -8.48 2.17 8.31
C VAL A 34 -8.59 0.68 8.61
N ARG A 35 -9.70 0.06 8.20
CA ARG A 35 -9.97 -1.37 8.50
C ARG A 35 -9.55 -2.32 7.38
N ASP A 36 -9.48 -1.83 6.15
CA ASP A 36 -9.28 -2.66 4.98
C ASP A 36 -8.63 -1.90 3.83
N ARG A 37 -8.24 -2.66 2.80
CA ARG A 37 -7.55 -2.13 1.62
C ARG A 37 -8.38 -1.10 0.86
N THR A 38 -9.70 -1.25 0.80
CA THR A 38 -10.58 -0.30 0.10
C THR A 38 -10.62 1.02 0.86
N GLN A 39 -10.79 0.97 2.18
CA GLN A 39 -10.70 2.15 3.05
C GLN A 39 -9.32 2.80 2.98
N ALA A 40 -8.24 2.03 2.89
CA ALA A 40 -6.88 2.56 2.72
C ALA A 40 -6.71 3.34 1.40
N VAL A 41 -7.28 2.82 0.30
CA VAL A 41 -7.27 3.52 -1.01
C VAL A 41 -8.09 4.81 -0.93
N LEU A 42 -9.32 4.74 -0.40
CA LEU A 42 -10.18 5.92 -0.21
C LEU A 42 -9.53 6.97 0.69
N HIS A 43 -8.92 6.54 1.80
CA HIS A 43 -8.17 7.41 2.70
C HIS A 43 -7.00 8.08 1.96
N SER A 44 -6.25 7.32 1.16
CA SER A 44 -5.12 7.86 0.38
C SER A 44 -5.57 8.86 -0.69
N LEU A 45 -6.75 8.66 -1.29
CA LEU A 45 -7.34 9.62 -2.22
C LEU A 45 -7.80 10.90 -1.50
N LYS A 46 -8.52 10.75 -0.37
CA LYS A 46 -9.02 11.88 0.44
C LYS A 46 -7.90 12.75 1.02
N THR A 47 -6.82 12.12 1.47
CA THR A 47 -5.67 12.81 2.07
C THR A 47 -4.65 13.32 1.05
N GLY A 48 -4.85 13.04 -0.25
CA GLY A 48 -3.88 13.35 -1.30
C GLY A 48 -2.59 12.52 -1.21
N LEU A 49 -2.54 11.51 -0.32
CA LEU A 49 -1.39 10.62 -0.17
C LEU A 49 -1.14 9.79 -1.44
N ALA A 50 -2.21 9.42 -2.15
CA ALA A 50 -2.14 8.75 -3.45
C ALA A 50 -1.47 9.64 -4.51
N ALA A 51 -1.77 10.95 -4.52
CA ALA A 51 -1.15 11.91 -5.42
C ALA A 51 0.34 12.13 -5.07
N LYS A 52 0.69 12.11 -3.78
CA LYS A 52 2.11 12.15 -3.34
C LYS A 52 2.91 10.91 -3.74
N LEU A 53 2.27 9.74 -3.82
CA LEU A 53 2.92 8.50 -4.22
C LEU A 53 3.06 8.38 -5.75
N SER A 54 2.17 9.04 -6.51
CA SER A 54 2.20 9.13 -7.97
C SER A 54 3.08 10.25 -8.51
N ALA A 55 3.62 11.12 -7.64
CA ALA A 55 4.67 12.04 -8.07
C ALA A 55 5.87 11.17 -8.48
N PRO A 56 6.27 11.16 -9.77
CA PRO A 56 7.43 10.40 -10.16
C PRO A 56 8.58 10.93 -9.33
N ALA A 57 9.40 10.02 -8.79
CA ALA A 57 10.73 10.36 -8.35
C ALA A 57 11.32 11.27 -9.43
N ARG A 58 11.47 12.56 -9.10
CA ARG A 58 12.01 13.56 -10.00
C ARG A 58 13.43 13.08 -10.27
N LYS A 59 13.62 12.37 -11.40
CA LYS A 59 14.93 12.09 -11.95
C LYS A 59 15.53 13.45 -12.25
N THR A 60 16.31 13.98 -11.32
CA THR A 60 17.43 14.87 -11.64
C THR A 60 18.57 14.02 -12.15
#